data_AF-A0A8T5XDQ8-F1
#
_entry.id   AF-A0A8T5XDQ8-F1
#
_cell.length_a   1.000
_cell.length_b   1.000
_cell.length_c   1.000
_cell.angle_alpha   90.00
_cell.angle_beta   90.00
_cell.angle_gamma   90.00
#
_symmetry.space_group_name_H-M   'P 1'
#
loop_
_entity.id
_entity.type
_entity.pdbx_description
1 polymer ?
#
loop_
_entity_poly.entity_id
_entity_poly.type
_entity_poly.pdbx_seq_one_letter_code
_entity_poly.pdbx_strand_id
1 'polypeptide(L)'
;MEDYSLRENVSIVNECLKKEIEKVRKKLNNLVIKKNMLDSEVIRLSEYLDELIVQYKKVHKEDCFIKLSDVSGIHSTFYYYGKNHLFPNMIKYINYGINNNEMIYISMRPDLYNELLENLISFKIPSDHIKFSSVKELISSHKIGGIDGLKKKIRFLSEEVLNKGYNGIRWIGEPTYAIEETSKDDFLNWEVDLTESLKNTKASIICIYDFYDYMREKKVIDKQVVDESYNTHSHVLNKFNLKKSDN
;
A
#
# COMPACT_ATOMS: atom_id res chain seq x y z
N MET A 1 -26.73 7.08 29.22
CA MET A 1 -27.71 6.22 28.52
C MET A 1 -27.67 6.44 26.99
N GLU A 2 -27.18 7.59 26.50
CA GLU A 2 -26.96 7.85 25.05
C GLU A 2 -25.72 7.16 24.45
N ASP A 3 -24.70 6.83 25.25
CA ASP A 3 -23.44 6.21 24.77
C ASP A 3 -23.60 4.72 24.37
N TYR A 4 -24.59 4.01 24.92
CA TYR A 4 -24.84 2.60 24.57
C TYR A 4 -25.47 2.44 23.18
N SER A 5 -26.43 3.31 22.81
CA SER A 5 -27.10 3.23 21.52
C SER A 5 -26.17 3.60 20.35
N LEU A 6 -25.24 4.55 20.59
CA LEU A 6 -24.20 4.91 19.62
C LEU A 6 -23.22 3.77 19.37
N ARG A 7 -22.79 3.06 20.43
CA ARG A 7 -21.88 1.91 20.32
C ARG A 7 -22.52 0.71 19.65
N GLU A 8 -23.79 0.42 19.94
CA GLU A 8 -24.55 -0.64 19.27
C GLU A 8 -24.76 -0.33 17.78
N ASN A 9 -25.13 0.91 17.43
CA ASN A 9 -25.30 1.32 16.04
C ASN A 9 -23.99 1.26 15.23
N VAL A 10 -22.85 1.65 15.83
CA VAL A 10 -21.53 1.53 15.18
C VAL A 10 -21.14 0.06 14.99
N SER A 11 -21.46 -0.81 15.95
CA SER A 11 -21.20 -2.25 15.88
C SER A 11 -21.98 -2.91 14.72
N ILE A 12 -23.27 -2.58 14.59
CA ILE A 12 -24.15 -3.12 13.53
C ILE A 12 -23.69 -2.65 12.14
N VAL A 13 -23.38 -1.36 11.98
CA VAL A 13 -22.89 -0.80 10.71
C VAL A 13 -21.59 -1.48 10.28
N ASN A 14 -20.65 -1.67 11.21
CA ASN A 14 -19.39 -2.37 10.91
C ASN A 14 -19.61 -3.84 10.52
N GLU A 15 -20.56 -4.53 11.15
CA GLU A 15 -20.88 -5.91 10.79
C GLU A 15 -21.52 -6.01 9.39
N CYS A 16 -22.42 -5.08 9.05
CA CYS A 16 -23.00 -4.98 7.71
C CYS A 16 -21.92 -4.72 6.64
N LEU A 17 -21.03 -3.76 6.88
CA LEU A 17 -19.91 -3.47 5.97
C LEU A 17 -18.99 -4.69 5.82
N LYS A 18 -18.68 -5.40 6.91
CA LYS A 18 -17.87 -6.62 6.85
C LYS A 18 -18.50 -7.71 5.98
N LYS A 19 -19.82 -7.91 6.09
CA LYS A 19 -20.55 -8.86 5.24
C LYS A 19 -20.52 -8.45 3.77
N GLU A 20 -20.67 -7.16 3.48
CA GLU A 20 -20.64 -6.67 2.09
C GLU A 20 -19.22 -6.75 1.48
N ILE A 21 -18.17 -6.37 2.22
CA ILE A 21 -16.76 -6.55 1.82
C ILE A 21 -16.49 -8.01 1.42
N GLU A 22 -16.94 -8.98 2.22
CA GLU A 22 -16.77 -10.40 1.92
C GLU A 22 -17.53 -10.87 0.69
N LYS A 23 -18.75 -10.39 0.51
CA LYS A 23 -19.57 -10.70 -0.65
C LYS A 23 -18.93 -10.13 -1.93
N VAL A 24 -18.43 -8.90 -1.88
CA VAL A 24 -17.71 -8.27 -2.99
C VAL A 24 -16.41 -9.02 -3.30
N ARG A 25 -15.61 -9.38 -2.28
CA ARG A 25 -14.41 -10.22 -2.44
C ARG A 25 -14.72 -11.54 -3.16
N LYS A 26 -15.76 -12.26 -2.73
CA LYS A 26 -16.16 -13.53 -3.36
C LYS A 26 -16.57 -13.33 -4.83
N LYS A 27 -17.32 -12.26 -5.12
CA LYS A 27 -17.66 -11.90 -6.50
C LYS A 27 -16.42 -11.61 -7.34
N LEU A 28 -15.46 -10.86 -6.79
CA LEU A 28 -14.21 -10.51 -7.45
C LEU A 28 -13.40 -11.77 -7.77
N ASN A 29 -13.24 -12.67 -6.80
CA ASN A 29 -12.56 -13.95 -6.99
C ASN A 29 -13.19 -14.80 -8.10
N ASN A 30 -14.52 -14.85 -8.17
CA ASN A 30 -15.20 -15.59 -9.22
C ASN A 30 -15.06 -14.93 -10.59
N LEU A 31 -14.94 -13.60 -10.64
CA LEU A 31 -14.85 -12.84 -11.88
C LEU A 31 -13.46 -12.99 -12.52
N VAL A 32 -12.38 -12.93 -11.74
CA VAL A 32 -11.01 -13.08 -12.27
C VAL A 32 -10.69 -14.48 -12.78
N ILE A 33 -11.48 -15.51 -12.42
CA ILE A 33 -11.38 -16.84 -13.04
C ILE A 33 -11.86 -16.79 -14.50
N LYS A 34 -12.81 -15.90 -14.81
CA LYS A 34 -13.46 -15.81 -16.11
C LYS A 34 -12.91 -14.67 -16.98
N LYS A 35 -12.23 -13.71 -16.35
CA LYS A 35 -11.82 -12.44 -16.96
C LYS A 35 -10.42 -12.04 -16.56
N ASN A 36 -9.78 -11.25 -17.40
CA ASN A 36 -8.50 -10.61 -17.14
C ASN A 36 -8.61 -9.66 -15.93
N MET A 37 -7.56 -9.55 -15.09
CA MET A 37 -7.50 -8.64 -13.94
C MET A 37 -7.63 -7.14 -14.32
N LEU A 38 -7.29 -6.79 -15.56
CA LEU A 38 -7.44 -5.44 -16.13
C LEU A 38 -8.78 -5.25 -16.87
N ASP A 39 -9.70 -6.22 -16.81
CA ASP A 39 -11.05 -6.07 -17.35
C ASP A 39 -11.81 -4.97 -16.60
N SER A 40 -12.59 -4.17 -17.34
CA SER A 40 -13.35 -3.06 -16.77
C SER A 40 -14.29 -3.45 -15.63
N GLU A 41 -14.85 -4.67 -15.64
CA GLU A 41 -15.73 -5.14 -14.57
C GLU A 41 -14.94 -5.54 -13.31
N VAL A 42 -13.75 -6.13 -13.49
CA VAL A 42 -12.83 -6.43 -12.39
C VAL A 42 -12.35 -5.13 -11.73
N ILE A 43 -11.95 -4.15 -12.54
CA ILE A 43 -11.57 -2.81 -12.10
C ILE A 43 -12.70 -2.17 -11.30
N ARG A 44 -13.93 -2.10 -11.84
CA ARG A 44 -15.07 -1.49 -11.14
C ARG A 44 -15.36 -2.15 -9.79
N LEU A 45 -15.26 -3.49 -9.73
CA LEU A 45 -15.52 -4.22 -8.50
C LEU A 45 -14.40 -4.05 -7.47
N SER A 46 -13.15 -3.91 -7.94
CA SER A 46 -11.99 -3.52 -7.14
C SER A 46 -12.17 -2.11 -6.55
N GLU A 47 -12.56 -1.13 -7.36
CA GLU A 47 -12.81 0.24 -6.89
C GLU A 47 -13.92 0.29 -5.84
N TYR A 48 -14.98 -0.50 -6.02
CA TYR A 48 -16.05 -0.60 -5.03
C TYR A 48 -15.55 -1.25 -3.72
N LEU A 49 -14.63 -2.20 -3.81
CA LEU A 49 -14.01 -2.81 -2.63
C LEU A 49 -13.13 -1.81 -1.87
N ASP A 50 -12.38 -0.95 -2.58
CA ASP A 50 -11.64 0.16 -1.97
C ASP A 50 -12.56 1.07 -1.15
N GLU A 51 -13.71 1.46 -1.73
CA GLU A 51 -14.68 2.33 -1.05
C GLU A 51 -15.21 1.71 0.24
N LEU A 52 -15.56 0.43 0.20
CA LEU A 52 -16.08 -0.27 1.38
C LEU A 52 -15.03 -0.36 2.50
N ILE A 53 -13.76 -0.62 2.15
CA ILE A 53 -12.66 -0.68 3.12
C ILE A 53 -12.44 0.70 3.75
N VAL A 54 -12.43 1.74 2.93
CA VAL A 54 -12.29 3.14 3.35
C VAL A 54 -13.44 3.56 4.26
N GLN A 55 -14.68 3.20 3.93
CA GLN A 55 -15.86 3.45 4.74
C GLN A 55 -15.82 2.70 6.07
N TYR A 56 -15.46 1.42 6.06
CA TYR A 56 -15.29 0.61 7.27
C TYR A 56 -14.29 1.26 8.23
N LYS A 57 -13.32 1.98 7.66
CA LYS A 57 -12.27 2.65 8.40
C LYS A 57 -12.52 4.11 8.72
N LYS A 58 -13.61 4.68 8.20
CA LYS A 58 -13.96 6.10 8.39
C LYS A 58 -12.81 7.04 8.03
N VAL A 59 -12.06 6.73 6.98
CA VAL A 59 -10.97 7.60 6.51
C VAL A 59 -11.58 8.85 5.91
N HIS A 60 -11.35 10.01 6.54
CA HIS A 60 -11.67 11.31 5.98
C HIS A 60 -10.67 11.65 4.87
N LYS A 61 -11.19 12.14 3.75
CA LYS A 61 -10.43 12.32 2.51
C LYS A 61 -10.77 13.68 1.94
N GLU A 62 -9.75 14.50 1.72
CA GLU A 62 -9.89 15.70 0.91
C GLU A 62 -10.21 15.31 -0.55
N ASP A 63 -10.92 16.18 -1.26
CA ASP A 63 -11.10 16.07 -2.72
C ASP A 63 -9.83 16.45 -3.51
N CYS A 64 -8.65 16.42 -2.86
CA CYS A 64 -7.37 16.65 -3.50
C CYS A 64 -6.79 15.32 -3.99
N PHE A 65 -6.70 15.19 -5.32
CA PHE A 65 -6.18 14.01 -6.00
C PHE A 65 -4.79 14.27 -6.54
N ILE A 66 -3.87 13.35 -6.31
CA ILE A 66 -2.57 13.31 -6.95
C ILE A 66 -2.56 12.18 -7.98
N LYS A 67 -2.11 12.51 -9.18
CA LYS A 67 -1.94 11.53 -10.25
C LYS A 67 -0.84 10.55 -9.87
N LEU A 68 -0.98 9.30 -10.29
CA LEU A 68 0.07 8.30 -10.10
C LEU A 68 1.39 8.65 -10.81
N SER A 69 1.38 9.64 -11.72
CA SER A 69 2.59 10.19 -12.33
C SER A 69 3.43 11.06 -11.39
N ASP A 70 2.86 11.56 -10.29
CA ASP A 70 3.44 12.65 -9.49
C ASP A 70 3.59 12.25 -8.01
N VAL A 71 4.17 11.07 -7.77
CA VAL A 71 4.25 10.48 -6.42
C VAL A 71 5.54 10.80 -5.65
N SER A 72 6.47 11.54 -6.25
CA SER A 72 7.77 11.83 -5.62
C SER A 72 7.60 12.50 -4.25
N GLY A 73 8.31 11.99 -3.25
CA GLY A 73 8.25 12.46 -1.87
C GLY A 73 6.99 12.06 -1.10
N ILE A 74 6.14 11.19 -1.67
CA ILE A 74 4.92 10.72 -1.02
C ILE A 74 5.14 9.42 -0.27
N HIS A 75 4.65 9.40 0.96
CA HIS A 75 4.39 8.19 1.74
C HIS A 75 2.89 7.89 1.71
N SER A 76 2.51 6.76 1.14
CA SER A 76 1.11 6.40 0.88
C SER A 76 0.74 5.01 1.36
N THR A 77 -0.53 4.77 1.63
CA THR A 77 -1.06 3.47 2.05
C THR A 77 -2.05 2.91 1.04
N PHE A 78 -2.13 1.59 0.95
CA PHE A 78 -3.17 0.86 0.23
C PHE A 78 -3.64 -0.32 1.08
N TYR A 79 -4.94 -0.37 1.36
CA TYR A 79 -5.56 -1.45 2.14
C TYR A 79 -6.19 -2.48 1.20
N TYR A 80 -5.49 -3.59 0.95
CA TYR A 80 -5.98 -4.63 0.05
C TYR A 80 -6.75 -5.72 0.79
N TYR A 81 -7.64 -6.43 0.08
CA TYR A 81 -8.48 -7.48 0.68
C TYR A 81 -8.48 -8.73 -0.19
N GLY A 82 -7.42 -9.52 -0.04
CA GLY A 82 -7.10 -10.67 -0.88
C GLY A 82 -6.34 -10.31 -2.16
N LYS A 83 -5.65 -11.31 -2.72
CA LYS A 83 -4.74 -11.15 -3.87
C LYS A 83 -5.39 -10.56 -5.12
N ASN A 84 -6.63 -10.98 -5.41
CA ASN A 84 -7.40 -10.48 -6.56
C ASN A 84 -7.82 -9.01 -6.42
N HIS A 85 -7.77 -8.46 -5.20
CA HIS A 85 -7.88 -7.02 -4.97
C HIS A 85 -6.52 -6.31 -5.12
N LEU A 86 -5.46 -6.94 -4.59
CA LEU A 86 -4.10 -6.41 -4.59
C LEU A 86 -3.52 -6.26 -6.01
N PHE A 87 -3.53 -7.33 -6.80
CA PHE A 87 -2.81 -7.40 -8.07
C PHE A 87 -3.26 -6.37 -9.11
N PRO A 88 -4.56 -6.17 -9.44
CA PRO A 88 -4.94 -5.14 -10.41
C PRO A 88 -4.47 -3.73 -9.99
N ASN A 89 -4.52 -3.42 -8.68
CA ASN A 89 -4.01 -2.16 -8.14
C ASN A 89 -2.49 -2.02 -8.29
N MET A 90 -1.72 -3.06 -7.92
CA MET A 90 -0.26 -3.03 -8.02
C MET A 90 0.22 -3.03 -9.45
N ILE A 91 -0.40 -3.81 -10.34
CA ILE A 91 -0.08 -3.83 -11.78
C ILE A 91 -0.21 -2.42 -12.37
N LYS A 92 -1.34 -1.74 -12.10
CA LYS A 92 -1.55 -0.37 -12.58
C LYS A 92 -0.55 0.61 -11.95
N TYR A 93 -0.32 0.52 -10.64
CA TYR A 93 0.63 1.38 -9.93
C TYR A 93 2.08 1.24 -10.45
N ILE A 94 2.52 0.00 -10.70
CA ILE A 94 3.84 -0.32 -11.27
C ILE A 94 3.95 0.19 -12.71
N ASN A 95 2.92 -0.03 -13.53
CA ASN A 95 2.93 0.41 -14.92
C ASN A 95 3.06 1.95 -15.05
N TYR A 96 2.42 2.71 -14.15
CA TYR A 96 2.64 4.17 -14.09
C TYR A 96 4.10 4.53 -13.77
N GLY A 97 4.73 3.84 -12.82
CA GLY A 97 6.13 4.09 -12.49
C GLY A 97 7.08 3.75 -13.64
N ILE A 98 6.84 2.64 -14.35
CA ILE A 98 7.63 2.26 -15.53
C ILE A 98 7.49 3.31 -16.64
N ASN A 99 6.26 3.76 -16.94
CA ASN A 99 6.02 4.80 -17.94
C ASN A 99 6.67 6.14 -17.57
N ASN A 100 6.87 6.39 -16.28
CA ASN A 100 7.60 7.53 -15.74
C ASN A 100 9.13 7.34 -15.71
N ASN A 101 9.66 6.22 -16.21
CA ASN A 101 11.07 5.86 -16.11
C ASN A 101 11.58 5.80 -14.66
N GLU A 102 10.79 5.26 -13.73
CA GLU A 102 11.17 5.07 -12.33
C GLU A 102 11.71 3.65 -12.10
N MET A 103 12.62 3.50 -11.12
CA MET A 103 13.01 2.21 -10.58
C MET A 103 11.95 1.75 -9.58
N ILE A 104 11.45 0.53 -9.75
CA ILE A 104 10.42 -0.08 -8.92
C ILE A 104 11.10 -1.02 -7.92
N TYR A 105 11.08 -0.66 -6.65
CA TYR A 105 11.50 -1.55 -5.57
C TYR A 105 10.30 -2.22 -4.94
N ILE A 106 10.38 -3.53 -4.75
CA ILE A 106 9.30 -4.32 -4.15
C ILE A 106 9.84 -5.08 -2.94
N SER A 107 9.23 -4.84 -1.79
CA SER A 107 9.48 -5.53 -0.53
C SER A 107 8.21 -6.22 -0.07
N MET A 108 8.08 -7.50 -0.36
CA MET A 108 6.93 -8.31 0.05
C MET A 108 7.35 -9.76 0.20
N ARG A 109 6.46 -10.60 0.78
CA ARG A 109 6.73 -12.04 0.91
C ARG A 109 7.09 -12.66 -0.44
N PRO A 110 8.08 -13.58 -0.50
CA PRO A 110 8.57 -14.13 -1.77
C PRO A 110 7.52 -14.81 -2.64
N ASP A 111 6.57 -15.53 -2.03
CA ASP A 111 5.46 -16.17 -2.75
C ASP A 111 4.55 -15.12 -3.42
N LEU A 112 4.20 -14.06 -2.70
CA LEU A 112 3.39 -12.97 -3.22
C LEU A 112 4.12 -12.17 -4.31
N TYR A 113 5.42 -11.94 -4.13
CA TYR A 113 6.28 -11.29 -5.11
C TYR A 113 6.33 -12.07 -6.42
N ASN A 114 6.56 -13.39 -6.35
CA ASN A 114 6.64 -14.24 -7.54
C ASN A 114 5.30 -14.26 -8.29
N GLU A 115 4.17 -14.39 -7.57
CA GLU A 115 2.84 -14.33 -8.20
C GLU A 115 2.57 -12.96 -8.86
N LEU A 116 2.99 -11.85 -8.24
CA LEU A 116 2.88 -10.52 -8.85
C LEU A 116 3.72 -10.42 -10.12
N LEU A 117 4.97 -10.91 -10.11
CA LEU A 117 5.83 -10.95 -11.29
C LEU A 117 5.23 -11.77 -12.43
N GLU A 118 4.68 -12.94 -12.15
CA GLU A 118 4.00 -13.78 -13.13
C GLU A 118 2.85 -13.02 -13.81
N ASN A 119 2.05 -12.30 -13.02
CA ASN A 119 0.98 -11.46 -13.55
C ASN A 119 1.53 -10.32 -14.44
N LEU A 120 2.57 -9.61 -14.01
CA LEU A 120 3.19 -8.54 -14.81
C LEU A 120 3.71 -9.06 -16.16
N ILE A 121 4.36 -10.22 -16.16
CA ILE A 121 4.84 -10.91 -17.38
C ILE A 121 3.66 -11.27 -18.28
N SER A 122 2.57 -11.80 -17.72
CA SER A 122 1.36 -12.15 -18.48
C SER A 122 0.73 -10.94 -19.19
N PHE A 123 0.88 -9.74 -18.60
CA PHE A 123 0.43 -8.47 -19.17
C PHE A 123 1.47 -7.76 -20.03
N LYS A 124 2.61 -8.40 -20.30
CA LYS A 124 3.73 -7.85 -21.10
C LYS A 124 4.28 -6.55 -20.52
N ILE A 125 4.26 -6.41 -19.19
CA ILE A 125 4.86 -5.27 -18.50
C ILE A 125 6.37 -5.54 -18.34
N PRO A 126 7.25 -4.61 -18.77
CA PRO A 126 8.69 -4.80 -18.67
C PRO A 126 9.15 -4.99 -17.23
N SER A 127 9.98 -6.00 -16.98
CA SER A 127 10.52 -6.31 -15.65
C SER A 127 11.85 -5.62 -15.35
N ASP A 128 12.50 -5.00 -16.33
CA ASP A 128 13.86 -4.43 -16.18
C ASP A 128 13.92 -3.30 -15.13
N HIS A 129 12.79 -2.63 -14.92
CA HIS A 129 12.61 -1.59 -13.90
C HIS A 129 12.33 -2.16 -12.50
N ILE A 130 12.12 -3.47 -12.36
CA ILE A 130 11.58 -4.08 -11.15
C ILE A 130 12.65 -4.84 -10.43
N LYS A 131 12.84 -4.53 -9.15
CA LYS A 131 13.80 -5.22 -8.28
C LYS A 131 13.18 -5.54 -6.94
N PHE A 132 13.41 -6.76 -6.49
CA PHE A 132 13.22 -7.10 -5.09
C PHE A 132 14.19 -6.27 -4.23
N SER A 133 13.69 -5.71 -3.14
CA SER A 133 14.50 -5.00 -2.15
C SER A 133 13.90 -5.22 -0.77
N SER A 134 14.70 -5.71 0.18
CA SER A 134 14.23 -5.83 1.57
C SER A 134 14.15 -4.43 2.19
N VAL A 135 13.03 -4.15 2.85
CA VAL A 135 12.82 -2.91 3.61
C VAL A 135 13.63 -2.90 4.92
N LYS A 136 14.20 -4.05 5.31
CA LYS A 136 15.02 -4.20 6.52
C LYS A 136 16.18 -3.21 6.57
N GLU A 137 16.80 -2.89 5.44
CA GLU A 137 17.88 -1.90 5.42
C GLU A 137 17.39 -0.48 5.73
N LEU A 138 16.20 -0.10 5.27
CA LEU A 138 15.60 1.19 5.59
C LEU A 138 15.26 1.26 7.08
N ILE A 139 14.60 0.24 7.62
CA ILE A 139 14.27 0.15 9.05
C ILE A 139 15.54 0.15 9.91
N SER A 140 16.58 -0.58 9.52
CA SER A 140 17.85 -0.63 10.24
C SER A 140 18.57 0.72 10.23
N SER A 141 18.52 1.46 9.11
CA SER A 141 19.12 2.79 9.02
C SER A 141 18.45 3.80 9.97
N HIS A 142 17.13 3.68 10.15
CA HIS A 142 16.37 4.46 11.13
C HIS A 142 16.73 4.04 12.56
N LYS A 143 16.78 2.74 12.84
CA LYS A 143 17.14 2.23 14.17
C LYS A 143 18.52 2.71 14.65
N ILE A 144 19.48 2.83 13.74
CA ILE A 144 20.86 3.27 14.05
C ILE A 144 20.96 4.80 14.16
N GLY A 145 20.31 5.54 13.25
CA GLY A 145 20.55 6.98 13.07
C GLY A 145 19.32 7.87 13.20
N GLY A 146 18.18 7.33 13.65
CA GLY A 146 16.89 8.00 13.64
C GLY A 146 16.48 8.48 12.24
N ILE A 147 15.69 9.55 12.20
CA ILE A 147 15.26 10.22 10.97
C ILE A 147 16.43 10.61 10.06
N ASP A 148 17.57 11.03 10.62
CA ASP A 148 18.74 11.43 9.83
C ASP A 148 19.39 10.22 9.14
N GLY A 149 19.44 9.07 9.82
CA GLY A 149 19.89 7.80 9.26
C GLY A 149 19.02 7.39 8.07
N LEU A 150 17.70 7.48 8.24
CA LEU A 150 16.72 7.16 7.19
C LEU A 150 16.83 8.12 6.00
N LYS A 151 16.88 9.44 6.24
CA LYS A 151 17.08 10.47 5.20
C LYS A 151 18.34 10.24 4.39
N LYS A 152 19.46 9.90 5.05
CA LYS A 152 20.73 9.57 4.38
C LYS A 152 20.60 8.34 3.49
N LYS A 153 19.97 7.26 3.97
CA LYS A 153 19.79 6.02 3.20
C LYS A 153 18.87 6.24 1.99
N ILE A 154 17.74 6.93 2.16
CA ILE A 154 16.82 7.25 1.06
C ILE A 154 17.50 8.11 0.00
N ARG A 155 18.25 9.14 0.42
CA ARG A 155 18.99 10.02 -0.49
C ARG A 155 20.04 9.23 -1.29
N PHE A 156 20.83 8.41 -0.62
CA PHE A 156 21.83 7.55 -1.25
C PHE A 156 21.21 6.67 -2.34
N LEU A 157 20.13 5.95 -2.01
CA LEU A 157 19.44 5.09 -2.98
C LEU A 157 18.87 5.89 -4.15
N SER A 158 18.30 7.07 -3.87
CA SER A 158 17.77 7.96 -4.90
C SER A 158 18.87 8.41 -5.87
N GLU A 159 20.03 8.83 -5.35
CA GLU A 159 21.17 9.23 -6.17
C GLU A 159 21.70 8.06 -7.02
N GLU A 160 21.75 6.84 -6.48
CA GLU A 160 22.17 5.65 -7.23
C GLU A 160 21.26 5.35 -8.44
N VAL A 161 19.94 5.50 -8.31
CA VAL A 161 19.03 5.26 -9.44
C VAL A 161 19.04 6.41 -10.43
N LEU A 162 19.16 7.66 -9.97
CA LEU A 162 19.29 8.83 -10.84
C LEU A 162 20.56 8.74 -11.70
N ASN A 163 21.68 8.31 -11.12
CA ASN A 163 22.93 8.07 -11.82
C ASN A 163 22.84 6.95 -12.87
N LYS A 164 21.86 6.05 -12.76
CA LYS A 164 21.57 4.99 -13.74
C LYS A 164 20.57 5.45 -14.83
N GLY A 165 20.15 6.72 -14.80
CA GLY A 165 19.26 7.31 -15.80
C GLY A 165 17.77 7.16 -15.51
N TYR A 166 17.38 6.69 -14.32
CA TYR A 166 15.98 6.67 -13.89
C TYR A 166 15.56 8.04 -13.35
N ASN A 167 14.25 8.33 -13.37
CA ASN A 167 13.70 9.59 -12.87
C ASN A 167 13.44 9.60 -11.34
N GLY A 168 13.46 8.43 -10.70
CA GLY A 168 13.18 8.28 -9.28
C GLY A 168 12.96 6.83 -8.83
N ILE A 169 12.50 6.68 -7.59
CA ILE A 169 12.16 5.40 -6.96
C ILE A 169 10.66 5.35 -6.67
N ARG A 170 10.03 4.23 -7.02
CA ARG A 170 8.70 3.85 -6.54
C ARG A 170 8.80 2.56 -5.75
N TRP A 171 8.77 2.68 -4.44
CA TRP A 171 8.86 1.53 -3.53
C TRP A 171 7.47 1.04 -3.15
N ILE A 172 7.27 -0.27 -3.21
CA ILE A 172 6.09 -0.98 -2.70
C ILE A 172 6.55 -1.84 -1.52
N GLY A 173 6.09 -1.53 -0.31
CA GLY A 173 6.42 -2.28 0.91
C GLY A 173 5.19 -2.97 1.47
N GLU A 174 5.29 -4.26 1.80
CA GLU A 174 4.27 -5.01 2.51
C GLU A 174 4.58 -4.96 4.02
N PRO A 175 3.79 -4.25 4.84
CA PRO A 175 3.99 -4.18 6.29
C PRO A 175 4.04 -5.55 6.97
N THR A 176 3.24 -6.52 6.52
CA THR A 176 3.28 -7.90 7.03
C THR A 176 4.70 -8.47 6.93
N TYR A 177 5.31 -8.36 5.76
CA TYR A 177 6.67 -8.83 5.52
C TYR A 177 7.71 -8.02 6.32
N ALA A 178 7.56 -6.70 6.35
CA ALA A 178 8.46 -5.81 7.10
C ALA A 178 8.50 -6.15 8.61
N ILE A 179 7.33 -6.37 9.21
CA ILE A 179 7.17 -6.73 10.61
C ILE A 179 7.77 -8.11 10.90
N GLU A 180 7.55 -9.09 10.01
CA GLU A 180 8.11 -10.44 10.12
C GLU A 180 9.64 -10.45 10.00
N GLU A 181 10.24 -9.61 9.15
CA GLU A 181 11.69 -9.50 8.97
C GLU A 181 12.42 -8.73 10.08
N THR A 182 11.68 -7.90 10.82
CA THR A 182 12.20 -6.99 11.84
C THR A 182 11.46 -7.17 13.16
N SER A 183 10.58 -6.24 13.52
CA SER A 183 9.63 -6.33 14.61
C SER A 183 8.52 -5.31 14.39
N LYS A 184 7.38 -5.49 15.09
CA LYS A 184 6.29 -4.51 15.05
C LYS A 184 6.75 -3.13 15.54
N ASP A 185 7.49 -3.09 16.64
CA ASP A 185 7.96 -1.84 17.23
C ASP A 185 8.98 -1.13 16.32
N ASP A 186 9.92 -1.86 15.72
CA ASP A 186 10.87 -1.27 14.78
C ASP A 186 10.15 -0.72 13.53
N PHE A 187 9.16 -1.46 13.00
CA PHE A 187 8.35 -1.02 11.87
C PHE A 187 7.56 0.26 12.17
N LEU A 188 6.81 0.28 13.29
CA LEU A 188 5.98 1.43 13.65
C LEU A 188 6.82 2.69 13.94
N ASN A 189 7.95 2.54 14.64
CA ASN A 189 8.87 3.66 14.88
C ASN A 189 9.48 4.20 13.59
N TRP A 190 9.85 3.32 12.65
CA TRP A 190 10.35 3.72 11.34
C TRP A 190 9.29 4.45 10.52
N GLU A 191 8.05 3.99 10.56
CA GLU A 191 6.96 4.52 9.74
C GLU A 191 6.60 5.97 10.08
N VAL A 192 6.66 6.34 11.38
CA VAL A 192 6.38 7.71 11.85
C VAL A 192 7.29 8.74 11.16
N ASP A 193 8.57 8.42 10.99
CA ASP A 193 9.56 9.34 10.40
C ASP A 193 9.62 9.25 8.87
N LEU A 194 8.94 8.27 8.26
CA LEU A 194 9.10 7.97 6.84
C LEU A 194 8.53 9.07 5.94
N THR A 195 7.36 9.62 6.29
CA THR A 195 6.76 10.75 5.55
C THR A 195 7.69 11.94 5.49
N GLU A 196 8.26 12.34 6.62
CA GLU A 196 9.23 13.44 6.69
C GLU A 196 10.56 13.10 5.99
N SER A 197 10.98 11.84 6.02
CA SER A 197 12.21 11.38 5.37
C SER A 197 12.13 11.35 3.85
N LEU A 198 10.92 11.19 3.29
CA LEU A 198 10.69 11.19 1.85
C LEU A 198 10.54 12.60 1.26
N LYS A 199 10.21 13.62 2.07
CA LYS A 199 10.04 15.00 1.59
C LYS A 199 11.25 15.47 0.79
N ASN A 200 10.98 16.11 -0.34
CA ASN A 200 11.99 16.65 -1.27
C ASN A 200 12.94 15.59 -1.87
N THR A 201 12.56 14.31 -1.83
CA THR A 201 13.28 13.23 -2.53
C THR A 201 12.58 12.85 -3.84
N LYS A 202 13.29 12.15 -4.72
CA LYS A 202 12.72 11.49 -5.91
C LYS A 202 12.25 10.06 -5.61
N ALA A 203 12.06 9.74 -4.34
CA ALA A 203 11.56 8.45 -3.89
C ALA A 203 10.11 8.59 -3.39
N SER A 204 9.34 7.52 -3.57
CA SER A 204 8.00 7.36 -3.02
C SER A 204 7.89 5.98 -2.41
N ILE A 205 7.10 5.84 -1.35
CA ILE A 205 6.80 4.54 -0.75
C ILE A 205 5.28 4.39 -0.63
N ILE A 206 4.78 3.25 -1.10
CA ILE A 206 3.43 2.78 -0.80
C ILE A 206 3.49 1.54 0.10
N CYS A 207 2.82 1.62 1.26
CA CYS A 207 2.66 0.50 2.18
C CYS A 207 1.35 -0.24 1.85
N ILE A 208 1.45 -1.53 1.53
CA ILE A 208 0.30 -2.37 1.13
C ILE A 208 -0.17 -3.24 2.30
N TYR A 209 -1.20 -2.79 2.99
CA TYR A 209 -1.73 -3.44 4.20
C TYR A 209 -2.70 -4.58 3.87
N ASP A 210 -2.41 -5.78 4.39
CA ASP A 210 -3.33 -6.92 4.31
C ASP A 210 -4.52 -6.72 5.23
N PHE A 211 -5.57 -6.12 4.68
CA PHE A 211 -6.80 -5.85 5.41
C PHE A 211 -7.61 -7.11 5.67
N TYR A 212 -7.35 -8.20 4.93
CA TYR A 212 -7.96 -9.49 5.19
C TYR A 212 -7.44 -10.08 6.50
N ASP A 213 -6.13 -10.01 6.76
CA ASP A 213 -5.55 -10.35 8.06
C ASP A 213 -6.24 -9.55 9.17
N TYR A 214 -6.25 -8.21 9.07
CA TYR A 214 -6.88 -7.34 10.08
C TYR A 214 -8.33 -7.68 10.43
N MET A 215 -9.17 -7.96 9.43
CA MET A 215 -10.59 -8.21 9.66
C MET A 215 -10.89 -9.60 10.21
N ARG A 216 -9.99 -10.58 10.02
CA ARG A 216 -10.25 -11.99 10.32
C ARG A 216 -9.24 -12.61 11.26
N GLU A 217 -7.98 -12.59 10.86
CA GLU A 217 -6.92 -13.40 11.47
C GLU A 217 -6.19 -12.61 12.55
N LYS A 218 -5.98 -11.31 12.34
CA LYS A 218 -5.26 -10.37 13.23
C LYS A 218 -3.92 -10.93 13.68
N LYS A 219 -3.22 -11.65 12.79
CA LYS A 219 -1.96 -12.31 13.08
C LYS A 219 -0.82 -11.32 13.14
N VAL A 220 -0.71 -10.44 12.13
CA VAL A 220 0.39 -9.48 12.00
C VAL A 220 -0.15 -8.05 11.93
N ILE A 221 -1.15 -7.83 11.08
CA ILE A 221 -1.85 -6.56 10.92
C ILE A 221 -3.00 -6.50 11.92
N ASP A 222 -2.75 -5.89 13.07
CA ASP A 222 -3.75 -5.72 14.13
C ASP A 222 -4.31 -4.29 14.18
N LYS A 223 -5.08 -3.97 15.23
CA LYS A 223 -5.66 -2.64 15.41
C LYS A 223 -4.59 -1.55 15.53
N GLN A 224 -3.50 -1.80 16.26
CA GLN A 224 -2.45 -0.81 16.44
C GLN A 224 -1.80 -0.50 15.09
N VAL A 225 -1.41 -1.53 14.34
CA VAL A 225 -0.78 -1.36 13.02
C VAL A 225 -1.66 -0.55 12.07
N VAL A 226 -2.96 -0.86 12.04
CA VAL A 226 -3.87 -0.12 11.15
C VAL A 226 -4.15 1.29 11.66
N ASP A 227 -4.30 1.49 12.97
CA ASP A 227 -4.54 2.83 13.54
C ASP A 227 -3.34 3.75 13.30
N GLU A 228 -2.12 3.26 13.51
CA GLU A 228 -0.89 4.03 13.22
C GLU A 228 -0.73 4.33 11.73
N SER A 229 -1.09 3.39 10.85
CA SER A 229 -1.05 3.62 9.41
C SER A 229 -1.88 4.84 8.98
N TYR A 230 -2.93 5.21 9.72
CA TYR A 230 -3.65 6.46 9.45
C TYR A 230 -2.77 7.65 9.75
N ASN A 231 -2.21 7.72 10.96
CA ASN A 231 -1.47 8.89 11.44
C ASN A 231 -0.19 9.14 10.63
N THR A 232 0.43 8.09 10.11
CA THR A 232 1.77 8.16 9.51
C THR A 232 1.77 8.42 8.00
N HIS A 233 0.70 8.11 7.26
CA HIS A 233 0.70 8.20 5.78
C HIS A 233 -0.02 9.44 5.25
N SER A 234 0.72 10.23 4.47
CA SER A 234 0.17 11.44 3.84
C SER A 234 -0.95 11.19 2.80
N HIS A 235 -1.03 9.99 2.23
CA HIS A 235 -1.98 9.68 1.14
C HIS A 235 -2.52 8.24 1.21
N VAL A 236 -3.70 8.01 0.64
CA VAL A 236 -4.30 6.69 0.45
C VAL A 236 -4.55 6.42 -1.04
N LEU A 237 -4.09 5.28 -1.54
CA LEU A 237 -4.50 4.76 -2.84
C LEU A 237 -5.94 4.27 -2.78
N ASN A 238 -6.81 4.88 -3.58
CA ASN A 238 -8.22 4.54 -3.67
C ASN A 238 -8.72 4.80 -5.09
N LYS A 239 -9.38 3.82 -5.69
CA LYS A 239 -9.82 3.89 -7.09
C LYS A 239 -8.69 4.28 -8.04
N PHE A 240 -7.52 3.66 -7.86
CA PHE A 240 -6.32 3.92 -8.65
C PHE A 240 -5.84 5.39 -8.66
N ASN A 241 -6.20 6.17 -7.64
CA ASN A 241 -5.73 7.54 -7.45
C ASN A 241 -5.18 7.69 -6.03
N LEU A 242 -4.19 8.55 -5.83
CA LEU A 242 -3.76 8.93 -4.49
C LEU A 242 -4.62 10.10 -4.02
N LYS A 243 -5.29 9.91 -2.89
CA LYS A 243 -6.03 10.95 -2.18
C LYS A 243 -5.25 11.37 -0.95
N LYS A 244 -5.16 12.66 -0.69
CA LYS A 244 -4.55 13.17 0.55
C LYS A 244 -5.34 12.69 1.76
N SER A 245 -4.63 12.22 2.78
CA SER A 245 -5.21 11.82 4.07
C SER A 245 -5.34 13.05 4.97
N ASP A 246 -6.47 13.14 5.70
CA ASP A 246 -6.66 14.10 6.79
C ASP A 246 -5.91 13.61 8.04
N ASN A 247 -4.59 13.76 8.07
CA ASN A 247 -3.77 13.47 9.25
C ASN A 247 -3.46 14.72 10.06
#